data_AF-A0A6A5TBW3-F1
#
_entry.id   AF-A0A6A5TBW3-F1
#
_cell.length_a   1.000
_cell.length_b   1.000
_cell.length_c   1.000
_cell.angle_alpha   90.00
_cell.angle_beta   90.00
_cell.angle_gamma   90.00
#
_symmetry.space_group_name_H-M   'P 1'
#
loop_
_entity.id
_entity.type
_entity.pdbx_description
1 polymer ?
#
loop_
_entity_poly.entity_id
_entity_poly.type
_entity_poly.pdbx_seq_one_letter_code
_entity_poly.pdbx_strand_id
1 'polypeptide(L)'
;MFLSFGGERISQRLTTGNRPLITKQVDYSARAIHNLGVLHKDLEPRNILWNEEAGRVIVIDFERAEVVKPRTVLGIISANRKRKRR
;
A
#
# COMPACT_ATOMS: atom_id res chain seq x y z
N MET A 1 21.36 -1.02 -12.46
CA MET A 1 20.17 -0.21 -12.79
C MET A 1 20.44 1.20 -12.31
N PHE A 2 20.27 2.21 -13.16
CA PHE A 2 20.36 3.61 -12.74
C PHE A 2 18.93 4.15 -12.64
N LEU A 3 18.59 4.71 -11.48
CA LEU A 3 17.31 5.35 -11.24
C LEU A 3 17.50 6.87 -11.33
N SER A 4 16.48 7.58 -11.81
CA SER A 4 16.44 9.04 -11.76
C SER A 4 16.10 9.53 -10.35
N PHE A 5 16.31 10.82 -10.09
CA PHE A 5 15.84 11.45 -8.86
C PHE A 5 14.32 11.30 -8.74
N GLY A 6 13.86 10.78 -7.59
CA GLY A 6 12.46 10.46 -7.33
C GLY A 6 11.74 11.44 -6.41
N GLY A 7 12.44 12.46 -5.90
CA GLY A 7 11.92 13.39 -4.89
C GLY A 7 12.59 13.24 -3.53
N GLU A 8 12.02 13.92 -2.54
CA GLU A 8 12.53 13.97 -1.17
C GLU A 8 11.74 13.07 -0.23
N ARG A 9 12.36 12.54 0.83
CA ARG A 9 11.66 11.69 1.79
C ARG A 9 10.55 12.46 2.50
N ILE A 10 9.37 11.85 2.64
CA ILE A 10 8.25 12.51 3.34
C ILE A 10 8.59 12.83 4.79
N SER A 11 9.50 12.07 5.42
CA SER A 11 9.94 12.31 6.80
C SER A 11 10.61 13.67 6.99
N GLN A 12 11.16 14.25 5.92
CA GLN A 12 11.82 15.57 5.95
C GLN A 12 10.83 16.71 5.71
N ARG A 13 9.67 16.42 5.08
CA ARG A 13 8.64 17.42 4.74
C ARG A 13 7.39 17.38 5.60
N LEU A 14 7.24 16.37 6.45
CA LEU A 14 6.05 16.18 7.27
C LEU A 14 5.94 17.34 8.27
N THR A 15 4.87 18.13 8.14
CA THR A 15 4.48 19.18 9.09
C THR A 15 3.05 18.92 9.56
N THR A 16 2.65 19.50 10.69
CA THR A 16 1.28 19.34 11.21
C THR A 16 0.22 19.80 10.20
N GLY A 17 0.52 20.83 9.39
CA GLY A 17 -0.40 21.39 8.40
C GLY A 17 -0.57 20.56 7.13
N ASN A 18 0.49 19.89 6.64
CA ASN A 18 0.42 19.11 5.39
C ASN A 18 0.20 17.61 5.61
N ARG A 19 0.25 17.14 6.87
CA ARG A 19 0.07 15.72 7.21
C ARG A 19 -1.21 15.11 6.62
N PRO A 20 -2.40 15.75 6.68
CA PRO A 20 -3.61 15.17 6.09
C PRO A 20 -3.50 14.96 4.58
N LEU A 21 -2.85 15.90 3.87
CA LEU A 21 -2.63 15.81 2.44
C LEU A 21 -1.68 14.66 2.09
N ILE A 22 -0.56 14.56 2.82
CA ILE A 22 0.44 13.50 2.61
C ILE A 22 -0.17 12.13 2.89
N THR A 23 -0.89 11.96 4.00
CA THR A 23 -1.58 10.70 4.31
C THR A 23 -2.53 10.28 3.19
N LYS A 24 -3.33 11.24 2.67
CA LYS A 24 -4.24 10.97 1.56
C LYS A 24 -3.50 10.50 0.29
N GLN A 25 -2.36 11.10 -0.02
CA GLN A 25 -1.53 10.69 -1.17
C GLN A 25 -0.89 9.31 -0.96
N VAL A 26 -0.42 9.01 0.25
CA VAL A 26 0.09 7.68 0.61
C VAL A 26 -1.01 6.63 0.44
N ASP A 27 -2.24 6.91 0.90
CA ASP A 27 -3.38 6.00 0.76
C ASP A 27 -3.74 5.75 -0.72
N TYR A 28 -3.67 6.78 -1.57
CA TYR A 28 -3.88 6.61 -3.00
C TYR A 28 -2.82 5.72 -3.64
N SER A 29 -1.54 5.95 -3.34
CA SER A 29 -0.44 5.13 -3.87
C SER A 29 -0.52 3.69 -3.36
N ALA A 30 -0.80 3.48 -2.07
CA ALA A 30 -0.99 2.15 -1.49
C ALA A 30 -2.16 1.40 -2.14
N ARG A 31 -3.29 2.09 -2.38
CA ARG A 31 -4.43 1.49 -3.08
C ARG A 31 -4.10 1.15 -4.53
N ALA A 32 -3.34 1.99 -5.23
CA ALA A 32 -2.90 1.69 -6.59
C ALA A 32 -2.02 0.43 -6.63
N ILE A 33 -1.07 0.30 -5.68
CA ILE A 33 -0.22 -0.89 -5.52
C ILE A 33 -1.09 -2.14 -5.23
N HIS A 34 -2.05 -2.03 -4.32
CA HIS A 34 -2.96 -3.14 -3.98
C HIS A 34 -3.86 -3.55 -5.15
N ASN A 35 -4.33 -2.60 -5.96
CA ASN A 35 -5.15 -2.88 -7.14
C ASN A 35 -4.38 -3.65 -8.22
N LEU A 36 -3.04 -3.53 -8.24
CA LEU A 36 -2.16 -4.33 -9.09
C LEU A 36 -1.88 -5.73 -8.49
N GLY A 37 -2.51 -6.07 -7.37
CA GLY A 37 -2.28 -7.34 -6.67
C GLY A 37 -0.94 -7.38 -5.95
N VAL A 38 -0.30 -6.24 -5.69
CA VAL A 38 0.99 -6.18 -5.00
C VAL A 38 0.76 -5.76 -3.55
N LEU A 39 1.41 -6.42 -2.59
CA LEU A 39 1.54 -5.96 -1.22
C LEU A 39 2.98 -5.53 -0.99
N HIS A 40 3.22 -4.27 -0.66
CA HIS A 40 4.57 -3.73 -0.50
C HIS A 40 5.29 -4.25 0.76
N LYS A 41 4.55 -4.52 1.84
CA LYS A 41 5.03 -4.99 3.16
C LYS A 41 5.98 -4.07 3.94
N ASP A 42 6.34 -2.89 3.42
CA ASP A 42 7.26 -1.94 4.06
C ASP A 42 6.98 -0.49 3.65
N LEU A 43 5.75 -0.03 3.86
CA LEU A 43 5.31 1.35 3.58
C LEU A 43 5.71 2.32 4.71
N GLU A 44 6.95 2.22 5.16
CA GLU A 44 7.51 3.13 6.16
C GLU A 44 7.92 4.46 5.52
N PRO A 45 7.94 5.59 6.26
CA PRO A 45 8.27 6.91 5.71
C PRO A 45 9.60 7.00 4.96
N ARG A 46 10.55 6.10 5.22
CA ARG A 46 11.84 6.01 4.51
C ARG A 46 11.71 5.57 3.04
N ASN A 47 10.64 4.83 2.73
CA ASN A 47 10.33 4.25 1.41
C ASN A 47 9.28 5.07 0.65
N ILE A 48 8.99 6.26 1.15
CA ILE A 48 7.98 7.16 0.59
C ILE A 48 8.63 8.49 0.28
N LEU A 49 8.61 8.87 -1.00
CA LEU A 49 9.13 10.12 -1.51
C LEU A 49 7.98 11.06 -1.89
N TRP A 50 8.19 12.35 -1.67
CA TRP A 50 7.39 13.43 -2.21
C TRP A 50 8.07 13.94 -3.48
N ASN A 51 7.38 13.84 -4.61
CA ASN A 51 7.81 14.44 -5.86
C ASN A 51 7.11 15.80 -5.99
N GLU A 52 7.86 16.89 -5.83
CA GLU A 52 7.35 18.26 -5.94
C GLU A 52 6.86 18.58 -7.35
N GLU A 53 7.57 18.14 -8.39
CA GLU A 53 7.21 18.42 -9.79
C GLU A 53 5.86 17.82 -10.17
N ALA A 54 5.57 16.62 -9.66
CA ALA A 54 4.33 15.90 -9.92
C ALA A 54 3.27 16.09 -8.83
N GLY A 55 3.59 16.81 -7.74
CA GLY A 55 2.69 17.03 -6.60
C GLY A 55 2.14 15.75 -5.97
N ARG A 56 2.92 14.66 -5.98
CA ARG A 56 2.45 13.33 -5.57
C ARG A 56 3.49 12.51 -4.81
N VAL A 57 3.00 11.52 -4.09
CA VAL A 57 3.84 10.54 -3.41
C VAL A 57 4.30 9.44 -4.37
N ILE A 58 5.60 9.15 -4.35
CA ILE A 58 6.22 8.00 -5.01
C ILE A 58 6.63 7.01 -3.94
N VAL A 59 6.20 5.75 -4.10
CA VAL A 59 6.61 4.64 -3.24
C VAL A 59 7.79 3.92 -3.91
N ILE A 60 8.84 3.67 -3.15
CA ILE A 60 10.07 3.01 -3.61
C ILE A 60 10.38 1.78 -2.76
N ASP A 61 11.37 1.00 -3.17
CA ASP A 61 11.89 -0.15 -2.44
C ASP A 61 10.89 -1.30 -2.26
N PHE A 62 10.66 -2.02 -3.36
CA PHE A 62 9.76 -3.18 -3.41
C PHE A 62 10.47 -4.50 -3.04
N GLU A 63 11.63 -4.47 -2.38
CA GLU A 63 12.41 -5.69 -2.09
C GLU A 63 11.61 -6.71 -1.25
N ARG A 64 10.73 -6.23 -0.37
CA ARG A 64 9.88 -7.04 0.52
C ARG A 64 8.47 -7.26 -0.06
N ALA A 65 8.23 -6.79 -1.28
CA ALA A 65 6.90 -6.83 -1.86
C ALA A 65 6.52 -8.24 -2.34
N GLU A 66 5.23 -8.55 -2.25
CA GLU A 66 4.68 -9.81 -2.73
C GLU A 66 3.54 -9.58 -3.72
N VAL A 67 3.55 -10.36 -4.81
CA VAL A 67 2.41 -10.45 -5.72
C VAL A 67 1.42 -11.45 -5.14
N VAL A 68 0.25 -10.94 -4.75
CA VAL A 68 -0.83 -11.72 -4.17
C VAL A 68 -1.83 -12.07 -5.27
N LYS A 69 -2.05 -13.37 -5.45
CA LYS A 69 -3.15 -13.85 -6.29
C LYS A 69 -4.48 -13.45 -5.64
N PRO A 70 -5.46 -12.95 -6.40
CA PRO A 70 -6.80 -12.70 -5.88
C PRO A 70 -7.29 -13.97 -5.16
N ARG A 71 -7.66 -13.85 -3.89
CA ARG A 71 -8.27 -14.99 -3.18
C ARG A 71 -9.56 -15.35 -3.91
N THR A 72 -9.74 -16.62 -4.22
CA THR A 72 -11.06 -17.15 -4.55
C THR A 72 -11.99 -16.79 -3.39
N VAL A 73 -13.12 -16.18 -3.72
CA VAL A 73 -14.15 -15.84 -2.73
C VAL A 73 -14.42 -17.11 -1.93
N LEU A 74 -14.40 -17.00 -0.59
CA LEU A 74 -14.80 -18.09 0.29
C LEU A 74 -16.16 -18.59 -0.22
N GLY A 75 -16.18 -19.81 -0.77
CA GLY A 75 -17.40 -20.42 -1.28
C GLY A 75 -18.46 -20.41 -0.19
N ILE A 76 -19.73 -20.29 -0.57
CA ILE A 76 -20.86 -20.21 0.36
C ILE A 76 -20.73 -21.35 1.38
N ILE A 77 -20.33 -21.03 2.62
CA ILE A 77 -20.16 -22.03 3.67
C ILE A 77 -21.57 -22.49 4.02
N SER A 78 -21.95 -23.71 3.62
CA SER A 78 -23.21 -24.30 4.05
C SER A 78 -23.20 -24.37 5.59
N ALA A 79 -24.30 -23.92 6.22
CA ALA A 79 -24.40 -23.93 7.67
C ALA A 79 -24.11 -25.33 8.22
N ASN A 80 -23.16 -25.43 9.16
CA ASN A 80 -22.86 -26.66 9.89
C ASN A 80 -24.17 -27.25 10.46
N ARG A 81 -24.70 -28.31 9.82
CA ARG A 81 -25.87 -29.01 10.35
C ARG A 81 -25.46 -29.67 11.66
N LYS A 82 -26.00 -29.17 12.78
CA LYS A 82 -25.84 -29.81 14.10
C LYS A 82 -26.29 -31.26 13.99
N ARG A 83 -25.33 -32.18 14.21
CA ARG A 83 -25.56 -33.63 14.25
C ARG A 83 -26.52 -33.93 15.40
N LYS A 84 -27.75 -34.38 15.09
CA LYS A 84 -28.69 -34.90 16.10
C LYS A 84 -28.02 -36.10 16.78
N ARG A 85 -27.69 -35.96 18.06
CA ARG A 85 -27.40 -37.11 18.93
C ARG A 85 -28.73 -37.84 19.16
N ARG A 86 -28.75 -39.12 18.78
CA ARG A 86 -29.79 -40.08 19.16
C ARG A 86 -29.64 -40.40 20.65
#